data_AF-A0A815SHL3-F1
#
_entry.id   AF-A0A815SHL3-F1
#
_cell.length_a   1.000
_cell.length_b   1.000
_cell.length_c   1.000
_cell.angle_alpha   90.00
_cell.angle_beta   90.00
_cell.angle_gamma   90.00
#
_symmetry.space_group_name_H-M   'P 1'
#
loop_
_entity.id
_entity.type
_entity.pdbx_description
1 polymer ?
#
loop_
_entity_poly.entity_id
_entity_poly.type
_entity_poly.pdbx_seq_one_letter_code
_entity_poly.pdbx_strand_id
1 'polypeptide(L)'
;MAHRLHLVVTNGLCLWLKNRSGGNDEDFYDDSMTLISTEDDNDMQKNSSATTMNSSSQQQDDNDGEIIMDIGEGDSSLEEEDDNDDEIEDADDGMNDHWDEGVICEENGDIATSLRLTTGTTATEITVEEQEYIGATVEKMRTITKMITKSSIISEYVNKVKLRYNIKRTVNLDTKTRWNSTQRSIETFLMNKEAIVALHHEKSNLKLSKSQRNKLIGNELDSEGWLMLDTIETVLRPFKFATEFISGQHYSTIGTAYNAIIQIKEYLEDTSGSSTNLDKLKALLLQRLKQYFFEDELQLQLLQVRLVRFFWN
;
A
#
# COMPACT_ATOMS: atom_id res chain seq x y z
N MET A 1 3.69 21.99 4.47
CA MET A 1 2.66 21.93 3.40
C MET A 1 2.53 20.53 2.81
N ALA A 2 3.64 19.90 2.37
CA ALA A 2 3.70 18.49 2.00
C ALA A 2 2.97 17.56 3.00
N HIS A 3 3.32 17.65 4.28
CA HIS A 3 2.64 16.89 5.35
C HIS A 3 1.12 17.13 5.46
N ARG A 4 0.57 18.26 4.99
CA ARG A 4 -0.88 18.54 5.08
C ARG A 4 -1.64 18.03 3.86
N LEU A 5 -1.08 18.17 2.67
CA LEU A 5 -1.64 17.53 1.48
C LEU A 5 -1.55 15.98 1.64
N HIS A 6 -0.59 15.48 2.44
CA HIS A 6 -0.58 14.11 2.96
C HIS A 6 -1.81 13.84 3.82
N LEU A 7 -2.06 14.62 4.88
CA LEU A 7 -3.26 14.45 5.72
C LEU A 7 -4.58 14.48 4.91
N VAL A 8 -4.69 15.29 3.85
CA VAL A 8 -5.91 15.29 3.01
C VAL A 8 -6.07 13.98 2.24
N VAL A 9 -4.98 13.40 1.71
CA VAL A 9 -5.02 12.18 0.90
C VAL A 9 -4.99 10.92 1.77
N THR A 10 -4.02 10.80 2.69
CA THR A 10 -3.86 9.62 3.55
C THR A 10 -4.71 9.67 4.80
N ASN A 11 -4.83 10.78 5.53
CA ASN A 11 -5.75 10.84 6.67
C ASN A 11 -7.21 10.99 6.23
N GLY A 12 -7.49 11.65 5.11
CA GLY A 12 -8.82 11.65 4.50
C GLY A 12 -9.32 10.25 4.13
N LEU A 13 -8.46 9.34 3.67
CA LEU A 13 -8.79 7.94 3.40
C LEU A 13 -8.61 7.02 4.62
N CYS A 14 -7.55 7.19 5.44
CA CYS A 14 -7.26 6.33 6.60
C CYS A 14 -8.08 6.68 7.85
N LEU A 15 -8.31 7.94 8.21
CA LEU A 15 -9.22 8.29 9.33
C LEU A 15 -10.66 7.94 8.95
N TRP A 16 -11.00 8.07 7.68
CA TRP A 16 -12.30 7.65 7.14
C TRP A 16 -12.50 6.12 7.21
N LEU A 17 -11.46 5.32 6.92
CA LEU A 17 -11.49 3.88 7.18
C LEU A 17 -11.48 3.52 8.68
N LYS A 18 -10.84 4.33 9.54
CA LYS A 18 -10.70 4.08 10.99
C LYS A 18 -12.00 4.35 11.75
N ASN A 19 -12.83 5.30 11.33
CA ASN A 19 -14.17 5.54 11.91
C ASN A 19 -15.17 4.37 11.71
N ARG A 20 -14.75 3.29 11.06
CA ARG A 20 -15.54 2.07 10.83
C ARG A 20 -15.31 0.97 11.87
N SER A 21 -14.23 0.98 12.66
CA SER A 21 -13.97 -0.10 13.65
C SER A 21 -14.57 0.16 15.03
N GLY A 22 -15.49 1.11 15.17
CA GLY A 22 -16.30 1.28 16.39
C GLY A 22 -17.36 0.19 16.57
N GLY A 23 -17.03 -1.05 16.22
CA GLY A 23 -17.79 -2.22 16.59
C GLY A 23 -17.35 -2.65 17.99
N ASN A 24 -18.31 -2.73 18.90
CA ASN A 24 -18.15 -3.22 20.27
C ASN A 24 -17.58 -4.66 20.29
N ASP A 25 -16.27 -4.80 20.36
CA ASP A 25 -15.63 -6.01 20.87
C ASP A 25 -15.11 -5.73 22.29
N GLU A 26 -16.00 -5.29 23.18
CA GLU A 26 -15.88 -5.55 24.62
C GLU A 26 -16.41 -6.97 24.82
N ASP A 27 -15.53 -7.97 24.89
CA ASP A 27 -15.69 -9.23 25.64
C ASP A 27 -14.69 -10.28 25.11
N PHE A 28 -13.40 -10.20 25.46
CA PHE A 28 -12.61 -11.40 25.76
C PHE A 28 -11.21 -11.07 26.32
N TYR A 29 -10.77 -11.91 27.28
CA TYR A 29 -9.51 -11.92 28.06
C TYR A 29 -9.51 -11.17 29.40
N ASP A 30 -10.14 -11.82 30.38
CA ASP A 30 -9.55 -12.02 31.71
C ASP A 30 -8.49 -13.12 31.57
N ASP A 31 -7.19 -12.79 31.67
CA ASP A 31 -6.22 -13.74 32.20
C ASP A 31 -5.06 -13.03 32.91
N SER A 32 -4.85 -13.49 34.12
CA SER A 32 -3.89 -13.04 35.12
C SER A 32 -2.43 -13.26 34.67
N MET A 33 -1.75 -12.19 34.28
CA MET A 33 -0.29 -12.19 34.15
C MET A 33 0.36 -12.24 35.53
N THR A 34 0.92 -13.41 35.85
CA THR A 34 1.80 -13.62 37.01
C THR A 34 3.18 -13.03 36.71
N LEU A 35 3.59 -12.03 37.50
CA LEU A 35 4.92 -11.41 37.45
C LEU A 35 5.99 -12.42 37.87
N ILE A 36 6.87 -12.82 36.95
CA ILE A 36 8.17 -13.39 37.26
C ILE A 36 9.23 -12.35 36.85
N SER A 37 9.76 -11.69 37.87
CA SER A 37 10.94 -10.85 37.81
C SER A 37 12.19 -11.72 37.83
N THR A 38 13.03 -11.59 36.80
CA THR A 38 14.46 -11.90 36.94
C THR A 38 15.25 -10.73 36.35
N GLU A 39 15.78 -9.95 37.27
CA GLU A 39 16.98 -9.13 37.11
C GLU A 39 18.12 -10.04 36.67
N ASP A 40 18.97 -9.59 35.74
CA ASP A 40 20.40 -9.76 35.89
C ASP A 40 21.17 -8.87 34.91
N ASP A 41 22.05 -8.09 35.52
CA ASP A 41 23.07 -7.24 34.94
C ASP A 41 24.08 -8.05 34.12
N ASN A 42 24.60 -7.47 33.03
CA ASN A 42 26.03 -7.54 32.75
C ASN A 42 26.48 -6.50 31.73
N ASP A 43 27.23 -5.53 32.26
CA ASP A 43 28.20 -4.69 31.57
C ASP A 43 29.26 -5.56 30.86
N MET A 44 29.60 -5.23 29.61
CA MET A 44 30.98 -5.42 29.16
C MET A 44 31.43 -4.39 28.13
N GLN A 45 32.62 -3.86 28.41
CA GLN A 45 33.29 -2.73 27.79
C GLN A 45 33.89 -3.04 26.41
N LYS A 46 34.01 -1.96 25.62
CA LYS A 46 35.13 -1.56 24.75
C LYS A 46 35.90 -2.66 24.00
N ASN A 47 35.99 -2.51 22.69
CA ASN A 47 37.29 -2.29 22.06
C ASN A 47 37.19 -1.55 20.72
N SER A 48 37.89 -0.43 20.69
CA SER A 48 38.42 0.29 19.54
C SER A 48 39.38 -0.56 18.72
N SER A 49 39.39 -0.41 17.39
CA SER A 49 40.62 -0.34 16.58
C SER A 49 40.34 0.15 15.17
N ALA A 50 41.08 1.19 14.77
CA ALA A 50 41.16 1.73 13.44
C ALA A 50 42.02 0.83 12.53
N THR A 51 41.77 0.81 11.22
CA THR A 51 42.78 0.50 10.19
C THR A 51 42.41 1.15 8.85
N THR A 52 43.15 2.23 8.56
CA THR A 52 43.89 2.60 7.34
C THR A 52 43.51 2.05 5.95
N MET A 53 43.26 3.02 5.05
CA MET A 53 43.63 3.17 3.63
C MET A 53 44.20 1.97 2.84
N ASN A 54 43.66 1.73 1.62
CA ASN A 54 44.45 1.65 0.37
C ASN A 54 43.55 1.61 -0.88
N SER A 55 43.74 2.55 -1.82
CA SER A 55 44.31 2.35 -3.19
C SER A 55 43.43 1.51 -4.14
N SER A 56 42.76 2.14 -5.11
CA SER A 56 43.28 2.43 -6.48
C SER A 56 43.69 1.18 -7.24
N SER A 57 42.89 0.80 -8.26
CA SER A 57 43.36 0.42 -9.61
C SER A 57 42.17 0.12 -10.52
N GLN A 58 42.04 0.94 -11.57
CA GLN A 58 41.30 0.61 -12.77
C GLN A 58 42.14 -0.38 -13.58
N GLN A 59 41.56 -1.52 -13.95
CA GLN A 59 42.00 -2.32 -15.08
C GLN A 59 40.76 -2.67 -15.90
N GLN A 60 40.68 -2.07 -17.08
CA GLN A 60 39.90 -2.57 -18.21
C GLN A 60 40.73 -3.68 -18.82
N ASP A 61 40.18 -4.89 -18.88
CA ASP A 61 40.68 -5.95 -19.74
C ASP A 61 39.55 -6.36 -20.69
N ASP A 62 39.85 -6.18 -21.97
CA ASP A 62 39.14 -6.75 -23.11
C ASP A 62 39.31 -8.28 -23.06
N ASN A 63 38.20 -9.03 -23.08
CA ASN A 63 38.26 -10.47 -23.31
C ASN A 63 37.08 -10.95 -24.16
N ASP A 64 37.33 -10.89 -25.45
CA ASP A 64 36.74 -11.58 -26.58
C ASP A 64 37.14 -13.06 -26.54
N GLY A 65 36.35 -13.87 -25.84
CA GLY A 65 36.49 -15.32 -25.79
C GLY A 65 35.29 -16.03 -26.41
N GLU A 66 35.47 -16.55 -27.62
CA GLU A 66 34.63 -17.58 -28.23
C GLU A 66 34.46 -18.76 -27.25
N ILE A 67 33.22 -19.17 -26.99
CA ILE A 67 32.93 -20.44 -26.33
C ILE A 67 32.38 -21.41 -27.38
N ILE A 68 33.24 -22.38 -27.70
CA ILE A 68 32.98 -23.54 -28.52
C ILE A 68 31.92 -24.42 -27.83
N MET A 69 30.90 -24.79 -28.61
CA MET A 69 29.93 -25.84 -28.25
C MET A 69 30.65 -27.18 -28.19
N ASP A 70 30.70 -27.79 -27.00
CA ASP A 70 31.08 -29.20 -26.85
C ASP A 70 29.83 -30.02 -26.53
N ILE A 71 29.50 -30.91 -27.47
CA ILE A 71 28.38 -31.84 -27.44
C ILE A 71 28.91 -33.10 -26.75
N GLY A 72 28.69 -33.20 -25.44
CA GLY A 72 28.93 -34.40 -24.67
C GLY A 72 27.69 -35.28 -24.63
N GLU A 73 27.65 -36.29 -25.50
CA GLU A 73 26.76 -37.45 -25.38
C GLU A 73 27.21 -38.28 -24.16
N GLY A 74 26.38 -38.27 -23.12
CA GLY A 74 26.56 -39.06 -21.89
C GLY A 74 25.41 -40.03 -21.72
N ASP A 75 25.64 -41.23 -22.23
CA ASP A 75 24.87 -42.46 -22.07
C ASP A 75 24.99 -43.03 -20.64
N SER A 76 24.00 -43.85 -20.27
CA SER A 76 23.92 -44.74 -19.09
C SER A 76 23.75 -44.04 -17.73
N SER A 77 22.97 -44.53 -16.77
CA SER A 77 22.44 -45.88 -16.54
C SER A 77 21.21 -45.78 -15.65
N LEU A 78 20.22 -46.62 -15.98
CA LEU A 78 19.15 -47.03 -15.08
C LEU A 78 19.77 -47.66 -13.82
N GLU A 79 19.49 -47.10 -12.66
CA GLU A 79 19.53 -47.85 -11.39
C GLU A 79 18.15 -47.80 -10.76
N GLU A 80 17.68 -49.01 -10.52
CA GLU A 80 16.42 -49.42 -9.93
C GLU A 80 16.48 -49.28 -8.40
N GLU A 81 15.29 -49.13 -7.82
CA GLU A 81 14.91 -49.57 -6.47
C GLU A 81 15.58 -48.91 -5.26
N ASP A 82 14.78 -48.13 -4.52
CA ASP A 82 14.54 -48.47 -3.11
C ASP A 82 13.22 -47.84 -2.65
N ASP A 83 12.20 -48.70 -2.51
CA ASP A 83 10.94 -48.44 -1.82
C ASP A 83 11.23 -48.36 -0.32
N ASN A 84 11.60 -47.18 0.18
CA ASN A 84 11.48 -46.87 1.61
C ASN A 84 10.11 -46.24 1.85
N ASP A 85 9.14 -47.11 2.09
CA ASP A 85 7.92 -46.84 2.88
C ASP A 85 8.34 -46.50 4.32
N ASP A 86 8.94 -45.32 4.50
CA ASP A 86 9.03 -44.71 5.81
C ASP A 86 7.69 -44.02 6.07
N GLU A 87 6.92 -44.63 6.98
CA GLU A 87 5.80 -44.01 7.68
C GLU A 87 6.27 -42.68 8.26
N ILE A 88 6.10 -41.61 7.49
CA ILE A 88 6.13 -40.24 8.01
C ILE A 88 4.88 -40.13 8.86
N GLU A 89 5.04 -40.44 10.14
CA GLU A 89 4.18 -39.92 11.18
C GLU A 89 4.06 -38.43 10.92
N ASP A 90 2.86 -38.01 10.51
CA ASP A 90 2.45 -36.62 10.41
C ASP A 90 2.66 -36.00 11.79
N ALA A 91 3.89 -35.52 12.03
CA ALA A 91 4.18 -34.53 13.02
C ALA A 91 3.33 -33.33 12.63
N ASP A 92 2.14 -33.30 13.22
CA ASP A 92 1.31 -32.14 13.44
C ASP A 92 2.18 -31.12 14.17
N ASP A 93 3.09 -30.51 13.41
CA ASP A 93 3.64 -29.20 13.68
C ASP A 93 2.42 -28.28 13.65
N GLY A 94 1.74 -28.27 14.80
CA GLY A 94 0.95 -27.18 15.30
C GLY A 94 1.86 -25.96 15.37
N MET A 95 2.24 -25.45 14.20
CA MET A 95 2.34 -24.04 13.89
C MET A 95 0.97 -23.49 14.21
N ASN A 96 0.81 -23.27 15.51
CA ASN A 96 -0.20 -22.43 16.10
C ASN A 96 0.02 -21.10 15.41
N ASP A 97 -0.67 -20.91 14.28
CA ASP A 97 -0.81 -19.66 13.53
C ASP A 97 -1.62 -18.66 14.40
N HIS A 98 -1.26 -18.58 15.69
CA HIS A 98 -1.44 -17.46 16.58
C HIS A 98 -0.52 -16.33 16.10
N TRP A 99 -0.65 -15.97 14.83
CA TRP A 99 -0.03 -14.78 14.27
C TRP A 99 -0.88 -13.61 14.71
N ASP A 100 -0.61 -13.22 15.95
CA ASP A 100 -0.48 -11.83 16.38
C ASP A 100 -1.40 -10.89 15.59
N GLU A 101 -2.67 -10.88 15.99
CA GLU A 101 -3.52 -9.70 15.86
C GLU A 101 -3.02 -8.55 16.76
N GLY A 102 -1.80 -8.61 17.32
CA GLY A 102 -1.12 -7.49 17.94
C GLY A 102 -0.53 -6.54 16.90
N VAL A 103 -1.27 -5.48 16.59
CA VAL A 103 -1.00 -4.10 16.99
C VAL A 103 -1.98 -3.25 16.18
N ILE A 104 -3.24 -3.27 16.62
CA ILE A 104 -4.07 -2.07 16.47
C ILE A 104 -3.42 -1.07 17.42
N CYS A 105 -2.78 -0.04 16.88
CA CYS A 105 -2.34 1.09 17.68
C CYS A 105 -3.61 1.76 18.24
N GLU A 106 -4.02 1.36 19.44
CA GLU A 106 -4.95 2.07 20.30
C GLU A 106 -4.27 3.36 20.78
N GLU A 107 -4.15 4.30 19.86
CA GLU A 107 -3.95 5.68 20.22
C GLU A 107 -5.32 6.23 20.62
N ASN A 108 -5.56 6.22 21.93
CA ASN A 108 -6.68 6.89 22.59
C ASN A 108 -6.75 8.35 22.12
N GLY A 109 -7.81 8.66 21.38
CA GLY A 109 -8.05 9.97 20.82
C GLY A 109 -9.50 10.09 20.37
N ASP A 110 -10.40 10.28 21.35
CA ASP A 110 -11.79 10.65 21.17
C ASP A 110 -11.91 11.91 20.31
N ILE A 111 -12.05 11.74 18.99
CA ILE A 111 -12.60 12.76 18.10
C ILE A 111 -13.54 12.04 17.11
N ALA A 112 -14.58 11.41 17.65
CA ALA A 112 -15.77 11.03 16.89
C ALA A 112 -16.58 12.30 16.55
N THR A 113 -16.03 13.18 15.70
CA THR A 113 -16.84 14.25 15.11
C THR A 113 -17.70 13.64 14.02
N SER A 114 -18.92 13.27 14.40
CA SER A 114 -20.01 12.92 13.49
C SER A 114 -20.18 14.02 12.46
N LEU A 115 -19.68 13.78 11.25
CA LEU A 115 -19.55 14.76 10.18
C LEU A 115 -20.88 14.86 9.42
N ARG A 116 -21.93 15.34 10.09
CA ARG A 116 -23.16 15.78 9.41
C ARG A 116 -22.92 17.16 8.81
N LEU A 117 -22.37 17.21 7.59
CA LEU A 117 -22.33 18.46 6.83
C LEU A 117 -23.70 18.71 6.20
N THR A 118 -24.38 19.74 6.67
CA THR A 118 -25.54 20.35 6.04
C THR A 118 -25.06 21.57 5.24
N THR A 119 -24.70 21.40 3.97
CA THR A 119 -24.53 22.54 3.07
C THR A 119 -25.20 22.24 1.75
N GLY A 120 -26.35 22.88 1.55
CA GLY A 120 -27.12 22.83 0.32
C GLY A 120 -26.31 23.34 -0.86
N THR A 121 -25.77 22.41 -1.63
CA THR A 121 -25.42 22.61 -3.03
C THR A 121 -25.65 21.25 -3.67
N THR A 122 -26.40 21.22 -4.75
CA THR A 122 -26.97 20.04 -5.44
C THR A 122 -25.92 19.12 -6.09
N ALA A 123 -24.78 18.88 -5.44
CA ALA A 123 -23.83 17.86 -5.79
C ALA A 123 -24.33 16.53 -5.22
N THR A 124 -24.39 15.51 -6.05
CA THR A 124 -24.68 14.11 -5.70
C THR A 124 -23.86 13.68 -4.49
N GLU A 125 -24.46 13.72 -3.31
CA GLU A 125 -23.85 13.25 -2.06
C GLU A 125 -23.54 11.76 -2.20
N ILE A 126 -22.32 11.36 -1.80
CA ILE A 126 -22.00 9.93 -1.71
C ILE A 126 -22.76 9.36 -0.53
N THR A 127 -23.52 8.30 -0.77
CA THR A 127 -24.24 7.62 0.31
C THR A 127 -23.28 6.92 1.25
N VAL A 128 -23.71 6.66 2.50
CA VAL A 128 -22.91 5.89 3.47
C VAL A 128 -22.56 4.50 2.90
N GLU A 129 -23.49 3.88 2.17
CA GLU A 129 -23.30 2.58 1.53
C GLU A 129 -22.20 2.60 0.45
N GLU A 130 -22.18 3.63 -0.40
CA GLU A 130 -21.13 3.80 -1.42
C GLU A 130 -19.76 4.02 -0.78
N GLN A 131 -19.72 4.76 0.32
CA GLN A 131 -18.52 4.93 1.12
C GLN A 131 -18.02 3.60 1.69
N GLU A 132 -18.91 2.82 2.30
CA GLU A 132 -18.57 1.51 2.84
C GLU A 132 -18.07 0.55 1.76
N TYR A 133 -18.65 0.61 0.57
CA TYR A 133 -18.26 -0.19 -0.59
C TYR A 133 -16.85 0.17 -1.08
N ILE A 134 -16.54 1.46 -1.23
CA ILE A 134 -15.19 1.93 -1.57
C ILE A 134 -14.18 1.41 -0.55
N GLY A 135 -14.47 1.56 0.74
CA GLY A 135 -13.58 1.11 1.81
C GLY A 135 -13.36 -0.40 1.81
N ALA A 136 -14.42 -1.18 1.62
CA ALA A 136 -14.35 -2.63 1.53
C ALA A 136 -13.53 -3.09 0.31
N THR A 137 -13.69 -2.41 -0.83
CA THR A 137 -12.94 -2.69 -2.06
C THR A 137 -11.44 -2.48 -1.87
N VAL A 138 -11.04 -1.36 -1.26
CA VAL A 138 -9.63 -1.09 -0.94
C VAL A 138 -9.08 -2.12 0.05
N GLU A 139 -9.85 -2.53 1.06
CA GLU A 139 -9.38 -3.51 2.04
C GLU A 139 -9.24 -4.92 1.46
N LYS A 140 -10.14 -5.34 0.55
CA LYS A 140 -9.98 -6.58 -0.23
C LYS A 140 -8.69 -6.58 -1.03
N MET A 141 -8.41 -5.49 -1.75
CA MET A 141 -7.18 -5.31 -2.51
C MET A 141 -5.92 -5.39 -1.61
N ARG A 142 -5.94 -4.73 -0.44
CA ARG A 142 -4.85 -4.81 0.54
C ARG A 142 -4.66 -6.24 1.06
N THR A 143 -5.75 -6.95 1.33
CA THR A 143 -5.72 -8.32 1.84
C THR A 143 -5.13 -9.27 0.81
N ILE A 144 -5.57 -9.20 -0.46
CA ILE A 144 -4.99 -9.99 -1.55
C ILE A 144 -3.50 -9.67 -1.70
N THR A 145 -3.13 -8.39 -1.71
CA THR A 145 -1.72 -7.97 -1.84
C THR A 145 -0.87 -8.55 -0.70
N LYS A 146 -1.34 -8.48 0.55
CA LYS A 146 -0.69 -9.10 1.71
C LYS A 146 -0.52 -10.60 1.49
N MET A 147 -1.55 -11.32 1.05
CA MET A 147 -1.46 -12.76 0.77
C MET A 147 -0.43 -13.09 -0.30
N ILE A 148 -0.41 -12.34 -1.41
CA ILE A 148 0.57 -12.51 -2.49
C ILE A 148 1.99 -12.30 -1.95
N THR A 149 2.21 -11.27 -1.13
CA THR A 149 3.56 -10.97 -0.62
C THR A 149 4.04 -11.93 0.46
N LYS A 150 3.14 -12.48 1.27
CA LYS A 150 3.49 -13.34 2.42
C LYS A 150 3.54 -14.83 2.07
N SER A 151 2.67 -15.31 1.18
CA SER A 151 2.64 -16.73 0.81
C SER A 151 3.61 -16.99 -0.35
N SER A 152 4.61 -17.83 -0.11
CA SER A 152 5.55 -18.28 -1.14
C SER A 152 4.83 -18.94 -2.33
N ILE A 153 3.87 -19.82 -2.04
CA ILE A 153 3.07 -20.54 -3.04
C ILE A 153 2.27 -19.57 -3.92
N ILE A 154 1.58 -18.60 -3.31
CA ILE A 154 0.79 -17.61 -4.06
C ILE A 154 1.72 -16.69 -4.86
N SER A 155 2.81 -16.22 -4.25
CA SER A 155 3.80 -15.35 -4.89
C SER A 155 4.42 -16.02 -6.12
N GLU A 156 4.84 -17.28 -5.99
CA GLU A 156 5.42 -18.08 -7.07
C GLU A 156 4.42 -18.25 -8.22
N TYR A 157 3.18 -18.59 -7.91
CA TYR A 157 2.11 -18.70 -8.92
C TYR A 157 1.89 -17.38 -9.65
N VAL A 158 1.73 -16.26 -8.91
CA VAL A 158 1.53 -14.93 -9.50
C VAL A 158 2.73 -14.55 -10.38
N ASN A 159 3.96 -14.82 -9.95
CA ASN A 159 5.16 -14.55 -10.76
C ASN A 159 5.20 -15.40 -12.04
N LYS A 160 4.81 -16.67 -11.99
CA LYS A 160 4.69 -17.53 -13.17
C LYS A 160 3.67 -16.98 -14.17
N VAL A 161 2.52 -16.52 -13.69
CA VAL A 161 1.48 -15.93 -14.56
C VAL A 161 1.91 -14.57 -15.12
N LYS A 162 2.56 -13.73 -14.30
CA LYS A 162 3.12 -12.45 -14.75
C LYS A 162 4.09 -12.59 -15.92
N LEU A 163 4.92 -13.63 -15.94
CA LEU A 163 5.82 -13.91 -17.07
C LEU A 163 5.04 -14.15 -18.37
N ARG A 164 3.89 -14.85 -18.30
CA ARG A 164 3.03 -15.10 -19.48
C ARG A 164 2.43 -13.81 -20.05
N TYR A 165 2.10 -12.86 -19.19
CA TYR A 165 1.54 -11.56 -19.58
C TYR A 165 2.58 -10.44 -19.71
N ASN A 166 3.89 -10.74 -19.61
CA ASN A 166 4.98 -9.75 -19.64
C ASN A 166 4.83 -8.61 -18.61
N ILE A 167 4.30 -8.93 -17.43
CA ILE A 167 4.10 -7.97 -16.34
C ILE A 167 5.37 -7.87 -15.50
N LYS A 168 6.08 -6.75 -15.62
CA LYS A 168 7.37 -6.53 -14.91
C LYS A 168 7.19 -6.09 -13.45
N ARG A 169 6.11 -5.37 -13.14
CA ARG A 169 5.93 -4.74 -11.81
C ARG A 169 5.39 -5.74 -10.79
N THR A 170 5.96 -5.72 -9.60
CA THR A 170 5.44 -6.45 -8.43
C THR A 170 4.31 -5.67 -7.78
N VAL A 171 3.41 -6.39 -7.08
CA VAL A 171 2.40 -5.76 -6.23
C VAL A 171 3.08 -5.11 -5.03
N ASN A 172 2.64 -3.90 -4.67
CA ASN A 172 3.22 -3.15 -3.55
C ASN A 172 2.26 -3.11 -2.36
N LEU A 173 2.80 -3.38 -1.17
CA LEU A 173 2.05 -3.19 0.07
C LEU A 173 1.74 -1.71 0.30
N ASP A 174 0.49 -1.44 0.65
CA ASP A 174 0.07 -0.12 1.10
C ASP A 174 0.62 0.15 2.51
N THR A 175 1.16 1.35 2.72
CA THR A 175 1.80 1.76 3.98
C THR A 175 1.20 3.08 4.44
N LYS A 176 0.61 3.12 5.64
CA LYS A 176 -0.09 4.30 6.16
C LYS A 176 0.81 5.55 6.27
N THR A 177 2.10 5.36 6.52
CA THR A 177 3.07 6.44 6.78
C THR A 177 3.60 7.13 5.53
N ARG A 178 3.39 6.57 4.33
CA ARG A 178 3.90 7.12 3.07
C ARG A 178 2.76 7.68 2.25
N TRP A 179 2.94 8.88 1.72
CA TRP A 179 1.86 9.63 1.10
C TRP A 179 1.22 8.98 -0.14
N ASN A 180 2.04 8.43 -1.02
CA ASN A 180 1.55 7.88 -2.28
C ASN A 180 1.48 6.35 -2.26
N SER A 181 1.54 5.72 -1.09
CA SER A 181 1.53 4.26 -0.97
C SER A 181 0.22 3.66 -1.47
N THR A 182 -0.92 4.22 -1.10
CA THR A 182 -2.23 3.71 -1.51
C THR A 182 -2.40 3.80 -3.02
N GLN A 183 -2.11 4.94 -3.63
CA GLN A 183 -2.17 5.07 -5.10
C GLN A 183 -1.20 4.09 -5.77
N ARG A 184 0.05 3.97 -5.31
CA ARG A 184 1.04 3.04 -5.91
C ARG A 184 0.62 1.58 -5.73
N SER A 185 0.02 1.25 -4.59
CA SER A 185 -0.51 -0.09 -4.32
C SER A 185 -1.64 -0.41 -5.29
N ILE A 186 -2.63 0.48 -5.44
CA ILE A 186 -3.72 0.31 -6.40
C ILE A 186 -3.20 0.23 -7.84
N GLU A 187 -2.30 1.14 -8.25
CA GLU A 187 -1.70 1.15 -9.59
C GLU A 187 -1.00 -0.17 -9.91
N THR A 188 -0.14 -0.65 -9.01
CA THR A 188 0.55 -1.94 -9.22
C THR A 188 -0.39 -3.13 -9.14
N PHE A 189 -1.43 -3.07 -8.32
CA PHE A 189 -2.46 -4.11 -8.24
C PHE A 189 -3.26 -4.21 -9.53
N LEU A 190 -3.71 -3.08 -10.09
CA LEU A 190 -4.40 -3.01 -11.38
C LEU A 190 -3.52 -3.53 -12.53
N MET A 191 -2.22 -3.24 -12.52
CA MET A 191 -1.27 -3.79 -13.50
C MET A 191 -1.10 -5.31 -13.40
N ASN A 192 -1.41 -5.89 -12.25
CA ASN A 192 -1.37 -7.34 -12.01
C ASN A 192 -2.77 -7.98 -12.11
N LYS A 193 -3.78 -7.27 -12.62
CA LYS A 193 -5.18 -7.74 -12.69
C LYS A 193 -5.30 -9.14 -13.28
N GLU A 194 -4.70 -9.39 -14.44
CA GLU A 194 -4.82 -10.70 -15.12
C GLU A 194 -4.21 -11.85 -14.30
N ALA A 195 -3.10 -11.60 -13.61
CA ALA A 195 -2.48 -12.60 -12.75
C ALA A 195 -3.32 -12.87 -11.49
N ILE A 196 -3.96 -11.84 -10.94
CA ILE A 196 -4.83 -11.95 -9.77
C ILE A 196 -6.13 -12.67 -10.14
N VAL A 197 -6.76 -12.33 -11.27
CA VAL A 197 -7.95 -13.03 -11.77
C VAL A 197 -7.64 -14.51 -12.02
N ALA A 198 -6.51 -14.82 -12.67
CA ALA A 198 -6.07 -16.19 -12.86
C ALA A 198 -5.83 -16.93 -11.52
N LEU A 199 -5.28 -16.25 -10.51
CA LEU A 199 -5.12 -16.80 -9.15
C LEU A 199 -6.47 -17.19 -8.55
N HIS A 200 -7.50 -16.35 -8.69
CA HIS A 200 -8.84 -16.68 -8.21
C HIS A 200 -9.51 -17.82 -8.99
N HIS A 201 -9.25 -17.96 -10.28
CA HIS A 201 -9.77 -19.08 -11.07
C HIS A 201 -9.08 -20.41 -10.74
N GLU A 202 -7.75 -20.42 -10.55
CA GLU A 202 -6.96 -21.65 -10.37
C GLU A 202 -6.65 -21.98 -8.89
N LYS A 203 -7.23 -21.24 -7.94
CA LYS A 203 -7.01 -21.41 -6.48
C LYS A 203 -7.25 -22.83 -5.94
N SER A 204 -8.06 -23.65 -6.61
CA SER A 204 -8.30 -25.06 -6.27
C SER A 204 -7.10 -25.95 -6.56
N ASN A 205 -6.29 -25.59 -7.56
CA ASN A 205 -5.14 -26.37 -8.03
C ASN A 205 -3.88 -26.08 -7.23
N LEU A 206 -3.91 -25.03 -6.41
CA LEU A 206 -2.81 -24.65 -5.54
C LEU A 206 -2.89 -25.42 -4.21
N LYS A 207 -1.73 -25.85 -3.71
CA LYS A 207 -1.55 -26.49 -2.40
C LYS A 207 -1.68 -25.48 -1.25
N LEU A 208 -2.81 -24.76 -1.19
CA LEU A 208 -3.11 -23.77 -0.15
C LEU A 208 -3.83 -24.41 1.03
N SER A 209 -3.59 -23.90 2.23
CA SER A 209 -4.38 -24.30 3.41
C SER A 209 -5.84 -23.89 3.23
N LYS A 210 -6.75 -24.58 3.93
CA LYS A 210 -8.19 -24.27 3.90
C LYS A 210 -8.46 -22.82 4.30
N SER A 211 -7.75 -22.31 5.32
CA SER A 211 -7.85 -20.92 5.78
C SER A 211 -7.42 -19.93 4.70
N GLN A 212 -6.26 -20.14 4.07
CA GLN A 212 -5.78 -19.30 2.97
C GLN A 212 -6.76 -19.29 1.79
N ARG A 213 -7.28 -20.46 1.41
CA ARG A 213 -8.25 -20.58 0.32
C ARG A 213 -9.54 -19.82 0.62
N ASN A 214 -10.10 -19.97 1.82
CA ASN A 214 -11.31 -19.26 2.24
C ASN A 214 -11.08 -17.74 2.27
N LYS A 215 -9.92 -17.29 2.75
CA LYS A 215 -9.55 -15.87 2.75
C LYS A 215 -9.46 -15.31 1.34
N LEU A 216 -8.88 -16.07 0.40
CA LEU A 216 -8.83 -15.68 -1.01
C LEU A 216 -10.24 -15.58 -1.62
N ILE A 217 -11.12 -16.56 -1.35
CA ILE A 217 -12.51 -16.56 -1.82
C ILE A 217 -13.26 -15.33 -1.29
N GLY A 218 -13.18 -15.05 0.02
CA GLY A 218 -13.90 -13.94 0.64
C GLY A 218 -13.43 -12.56 0.18
N ASN A 219 -12.18 -12.45 -0.30
CA ASN A 219 -11.60 -11.19 -0.76
C ASN A 219 -11.64 -11.00 -2.28
N GLU A 220 -12.29 -11.91 -3.01
CA GLU A 220 -12.44 -11.80 -4.46
C GLU A 220 -13.17 -10.49 -4.84
N LEU A 221 -12.61 -9.80 -5.84
CA LEU A 221 -13.15 -8.57 -6.40
C LEU A 221 -14.03 -8.91 -7.59
N ASP A 222 -15.26 -8.40 -7.57
CA ASP A 222 -16.16 -8.45 -8.70
C ASP A 222 -15.81 -7.37 -9.75
N SER A 223 -16.55 -7.38 -10.87
CA SER A 223 -16.28 -6.46 -11.98
C SER A 223 -16.45 -4.99 -11.57
N GLU A 224 -17.41 -4.70 -10.69
CA GLU A 224 -17.64 -3.37 -10.14
C GLU A 224 -16.50 -2.93 -9.21
N GLY A 225 -15.97 -3.84 -8.39
CA GLY A 225 -14.84 -3.56 -7.49
C GLY A 225 -13.57 -3.22 -8.27
N TRP A 226 -13.32 -3.92 -9.38
CA TRP A 226 -12.23 -3.56 -10.30
C TRP A 226 -12.41 -2.18 -10.92
N LEU A 227 -13.63 -1.84 -11.37
CA LEU A 227 -13.94 -0.52 -11.91
C LEU A 227 -13.80 0.58 -10.86
N MET A 228 -14.19 0.29 -9.61
CA MET A 228 -14.05 1.21 -8.48
C MET A 228 -12.57 1.48 -8.17
N LEU A 229 -11.71 0.45 -8.15
CA LEU A 229 -10.26 0.65 -8.00
C LEU A 229 -9.66 1.51 -9.11
N ASP A 230 -10.06 1.29 -10.36
CA ASP A 230 -9.62 2.09 -11.51
C ASP A 230 -10.06 3.56 -11.40
N THR A 231 -11.29 3.78 -10.93
CA THR A 231 -11.83 5.12 -10.63
C THR A 231 -11.02 5.82 -9.53
N ILE A 232 -10.72 5.11 -8.43
CA ILE A 232 -9.91 5.64 -7.34
C ILE A 232 -8.50 5.97 -7.82
N GLU A 233 -7.86 5.10 -8.57
CA GLU A 233 -6.52 5.35 -9.12
C GLU A 233 -6.52 6.60 -9.99
N THR A 234 -7.50 6.73 -10.89
CA THR A 234 -7.67 7.90 -11.77
C THR A 234 -7.79 9.19 -10.97
N VAL A 235 -8.58 9.19 -9.89
CA VAL A 235 -8.72 10.36 -9.01
C VAL A 235 -7.45 10.69 -8.25
N LEU A 236 -6.71 9.68 -7.77
CA LEU A 236 -5.51 9.88 -6.96
C LEU A 236 -4.28 10.25 -7.80
N ARG A 237 -4.28 9.96 -9.10
CA ARG A 237 -3.12 10.17 -9.98
C ARG A 237 -2.63 11.64 -10.03
N PRO A 238 -3.48 12.67 -10.17
CA PRO A 238 -3.04 14.07 -10.10
C PRO A 238 -2.40 14.45 -8.75
N PHE A 239 -2.86 13.86 -7.65
CA PHE A 239 -2.26 14.06 -6.33
C PHE A 239 -0.85 13.48 -6.28
N LYS A 240 -0.63 12.27 -6.81
CA LYS A 240 0.73 11.71 -6.94
C LYS A 240 1.64 12.63 -7.74
N PHE A 241 1.18 13.14 -8.89
CA PHE A 241 2.00 14.06 -9.69
C PHE A 241 2.33 15.36 -8.95
N ALA A 242 1.35 15.99 -8.31
CA ALA A 242 1.57 17.21 -7.53
C ALA A 242 2.57 16.98 -6.39
N THR A 243 2.49 15.83 -5.72
CA THR A 243 3.37 15.51 -4.59
C THR A 243 4.77 15.16 -5.03
N GLU A 244 4.93 14.39 -6.10
CA GLU A 244 6.22 14.11 -6.72
C GLU A 244 6.86 15.42 -7.23
N PHE A 245 6.08 16.28 -7.89
CA PHE A 245 6.52 17.61 -8.31
C PHE A 245 7.01 18.47 -7.14
N ILE A 246 6.27 18.56 -6.04
CA ILE A 246 6.68 19.34 -4.86
C ILE A 246 7.91 18.70 -4.19
N SER A 247 7.97 17.37 -4.09
CA SER A 247 9.05 16.67 -3.40
C SER A 247 10.37 16.60 -4.18
N GLY A 248 10.30 16.61 -5.52
CA GLY A 248 11.47 16.49 -6.41
C GLY A 248 12.25 17.79 -6.61
N GLN A 249 11.73 18.92 -6.16
CA GLN A 249 12.41 20.20 -6.25
C GLN A 249 13.37 20.38 -5.07
N HIS A 250 14.66 20.59 -5.35
CA HIS A 250 15.66 20.94 -4.32
C HIS A 250 15.24 22.16 -3.48
N TYR A 251 14.46 23.07 -4.06
CA TYR A 251 13.91 24.25 -3.40
C TYR A 251 12.43 24.46 -3.77
N SER A 252 11.56 23.60 -3.28
CA SER A 252 10.12 23.83 -3.41
C SER A 252 9.73 25.13 -2.70
N THR A 253 9.20 26.09 -3.47
CA THR A 253 8.72 27.35 -2.92
C THR A 253 7.27 27.21 -2.45
N ILE A 254 6.85 28.07 -1.55
CA ILE A 254 5.44 28.10 -1.13
C ILE A 254 4.50 28.38 -2.31
N GLY A 255 4.97 29.15 -3.30
CA GLY A 255 4.25 29.45 -4.54
C GLY A 255 4.07 28.23 -5.44
N THR A 256 5.08 27.38 -5.60
CA THR A 256 4.94 26.14 -6.41
C THR A 256 3.95 25.19 -5.78
N ALA A 257 3.97 25.07 -4.45
CA ALA A 257 3.07 24.20 -3.73
C ALA A 257 1.63 24.74 -3.71
N TYR A 258 1.44 26.06 -3.60
CA TYR A 258 0.14 26.71 -3.79
C TYR A 258 -0.41 26.48 -5.20
N ASN A 259 0.41 26.68 -6.23
CA ASN A 259 0.02 26.43 -7.62
C ASN A 259 -0.44 24.97 -7.86
N ALA A 260 0.27 24.00 -7.27
CA ALA A 260 -0.12 22.59 -7.35
C ALA A 260 -1.48 22.32 -6.66
N ILE A 261 -1.76 22.96 -5.53
CA ILE A 261 -3.06 22.86 -4.84
C ILE A 261 -4.18 23.46 -5.71
N ILE A 262 -3.94 24.60 -6.37
CA ILE A 262 -4.92 25.20 -7.29
C ILE A 262 -5.21 24.28 -8.46
N GLN A 263 -4.19 23.67 -9.08
CA GLN A 263 -4.40 22.70 -10.16
C GLN A 263 -5.20 21.47 -9.72
N ILE A 264 -4.94 20.95 -8.51
CA ILE A 264 -5.75 19.86 -7.94
C ILE A 264 -7.21 20.32 -7.78
N LYS A 265 -7.42 21.52 -7.23
CA LYS A 265 -8.77 22.06 -7.05
C LYS A 265 -9.51 22.16 -8.39
N GLU A 266 -8.87 22.73 -9.41
CA GLU A 266 -9.42 22.85 -10.77
C GLU A 266 -9.77 21.48 -11.35
N TYR A 267 -8.89 20.48 -11.18
CA TYR A 267 -9.16 19.10 -11.60
C TYR A 267 -10.39 18.48 -10.90
N LEU A 268 -10.57 18.77 -9.60
CA LEU A 268 -11.69 18.25 -8.82
C LEU A 268 -13.00 18.99 -9.10
N GLU A 269 -12.93 20.25 -9.53
CA GLU A 269 -14.09 21.06 -9.96
C GLU A 269 -14.52 20.74 -11.41
N ASP A 270 -13.61 20.22 -12.23
CA ASP A 270 -13.90 19.77 -13.58
C ASP A 270 -14.67 18.43 -13.60
N THR A 271 -15.95 18.51 -13.95
CA THR A 271 -16.86 17.37 -14.14
C THR A 271 -17.12 17.06 -15.62
N SER A 272 -16.31 17.59 -16.54
CA SER A 272 -16.52 17.36 -17.96
C SER A 272 -16.15 15.92 -18.36
N GLY A 273 -17.14 15.14 -18.79
CA GLY A 273 -16.95 13.80 -19.35
C GLY A 273 -16.63 12.69 -18.36
N SER A 274 -16.82 12.92 -17.06
CA SER A 274 -16.58 11.94 -15.99
C SER A 274 -17.76 10.98 -15.79
N SER A 275 -17.47 9.82 -15.22
CA SER A 275 -18.51 8.89 -14.74
C SER A 275 -19.13 9.40 -13.44
N THR A 276 -20.35 8.97 -13.13
CA THR A 276 -21.07 9.37 -11.91
C THR A 276 -20.26 9.08 -10.63
N ASN A 277 -19.56 7.95 -10.58
CA ASN A 277 -18.74 7.55 -9.43
C ASN A 277 -17.48 8.41 -9.31
N LEU A 278 -16.90 8.79 -10.46
CA LEU A 278 -15.75 9.69 -10.52
C LEU A 278 -16.11 11.08 -10.01
N ASP A 279 -17.24 11.65 -10.45
CA ASP A 279 -17.71 12.97 -9.99
C ASP A 279 -18.00 13.00 -8.50
N LYS A 280 -18.68 11.97 -8.01
CA LYS A 280 -18.94 11.75 -6.59
C LYS A 280 -17.64 11.77 -5.78
N LEU A 281 -16.64 10.98 -6.19
CA LEU A 281 -15.36 10.89 -5.50
C LEU A 281 -14.57 12.21 -5.56
N LYS A 282 -14.58 12.88 -6.72
CA LYS A 282 -14.00 14.23 -6.87
C LYS A 282 -14.66 15.24 -5.92
N ALA A 283 -15.99 15.22 -5.81
CA ALA A 283 -16.72 16.11 -4.93
C ALA A 283 -16.35 15.91 -3.44
N LEU A 284 -16.23 14.65 -2.98
CA LEU A 284 -15.76 14.38 -1.62
C LEU A 284 -14.35 14.90 -1.37
N LEU A 285 -13.42 14.64 -2.30
CA LEU A 285 -12.05 15.11 -2.15
C LEU A 285 -11.97 16.64 -2.21
N LEU A 286 -12.78 17.28 -3.05
CA LEU A 286 -12.86 18.74 -3.13
C LEU A 286 -13.35 19.33 -1.81
N GLN A 287 -14.37 18.72 -1.21
CA GLN A 287 -14.88 19.13 0.11
C GLN A 287 -13.78 19.02 1.17
N ARG A 288 -13.05 17.91 1.21
CA ARG A 288 -11.91 17.75 2.13
C ARG A 288 -10.80 18.75 1.85
N LEU A 289 -10.47 18.98 0.58
CA LEU A 289 -9.47 19.97 0.19
C LEU A 289 -9.87 21.38 0.66
N LYS A 290 -11.14 21.76 0.49
CA LYS A 290 -11.70 23.03 0.98
C LYS A 290 -11.57 23.16 2.49
N GLN A 291 -11.98 22.14 3.22
CA GLN A 291 -11.89 22.09 4.68
C GLN A 291 -10.46 22.29 5.19
N TYR A 292 -9.48 21.59 4.60
CA TYR A 292 -8.10 21.63 5.10
C TYR A 292 -7.28 22.85 4.66
N PHE A 293 -7.54 23.39 3.46
CA PHE A 293 -6.71 24.43 2.86
C PHE A 293 -7.38 25.79 2.72
N PHE A 294 -8.70 25.84 2.53
CA PHE A 294 -9.39 27.07 2.15
C PHE A 294 -10.27 27.66 3.26
N GLU A 295 -10.75 26.85 4.20
CA GLU A 295 -11.54 27.33 5.33
C GLU A 295 -10.67 27.89 6.48
N ASP A 296 -9.37 27.58 6.50
CA ASP A 296 -8.43 28.15 7.45
C ASP A 296 -7.83 29.47 6.89
N GLU A 297 -8.47 30.58 7.25
CA GLU A 297 -8.10 31.93 6.81
C GLU A 297 -6.66 32.30 7.20
N LEU A 298 -6.18 31.83 8.36
CA LEU A 298 -4.81 32.06 8.81
C LEU A 298 -3.79 31.35 7.92
N GLN A 299 -4.10 30.13 7.47
CA GLN A 299 -3.26 29.43 6.51
C GLN A 299 -3.22 30.15 5.16
N LEU A 300 -4.37 30.54 4.63
CA LEU A 300 -4.42 31.28 3.35
C LEU A 300 -3.60 32.57 3.41
N GLN A 301 -3.65 33.29 4.54
CA GLN A 301 -2.81 34.47 4.76
C GLN A 301 -1.32 34.15 4.87
N LEU A 302 -0.94 33.00 5.44
CA LEU A 302 0.46 32.52 5.47
C LEU A 302 0.96 32.07 4.08
N LEU A 303 0.07 31.52 3.24
CA LEU A 303 0.42 31.04 1.89
C LEU A 303 0.47 32.17 0.87
N GLN A 304 -0.34 33.20 1.06
CA GLN A 304 -0.20 34.43 0.32
C GLN A 304 1.15 35.06 0.69
N VAL A 305 2.15 34.83 -0.15
CA VAL A 305 3.30 35.73 -0.23
C VAL A 305 2.72 37.07 -0.63
N ARG A 306 2.34 37.88 0.37
CA ARG A 306 2.18 39.31 0.14
C ARG A 306 3.54 39.70 -0.42
N LEU A 307 3.56 40.08 -1.70
CA LEU A 307 4.62 40.90 -2.27
C LEU A 307 4.63 42.17 -1.42
N VAL A 308 5.22 42.09 -0.24
CA VAL A 308 5.60 43.26 0.55
C VAL A 308 6.47 44.01 -0.43
N ARG A 309 6.05 45.24 -0.74
CA ARG A 309 6.61 46.15 -1.74
C ARG A 309 8.07 46.51 -1.43
N PHE A 310 8.97 45.54 -1.38
CA PHE A 310 10.38 45.72 -1.07
C PHE A 310 11.22 46.11 -2.29
N PHE A 311 10.60 46.26 -3.47
CA PHE A 311 11.32 46.56 -4.72
C PHE A 311 11.18 47.99 -5.22
N TRP A 312 10.63 48.92 -4.44
CA TRP A 312 10.61 50.34 -4.80
C TRP A 312 11.01 51.20 -3.60
N ASN A 313 12.31 51.39 -3.43
CA ASN A 313 12.94 52.56 -2.84
C ASN A 313 14.31 52.76 -3.47
#